data_AF-A0A8T2WSP6-F1
#
_entry.id   AF-A0A8T2WSP6-F1
#
_cell.length_a   1.000
_cell.length_b   1.000
_cell.length_c   1.000
_cell.angle_alpha   90.00
_cell.angle_beta   90.00
_cell.angle_gamma   90.00
#
_symmetry.space_group_name_H-M   'P 1'
#
loop_
_entity.id
_entity.type
_entity.pdbx_description
1 polymer ?
#
loop_
_entity_poly.entity_id
_entity_poly.type
_entity_poly.pdbx_seq_one_letter_code
_entity_poly.pdbx_strand_id
1 'polypeptide(L)'
;MATAESLVAQIQGLSSNVVDLGLLSIHLKKADEVLRNESTRLLAFLEQLDPTLHSLGYLYFLEACTSGPVTNEQARRLVLIVSRFLTCCVADQIRLASEKFIVVSKRFKDQVLMLEVPIRGVAPLLEAVKKLRSSSEHLTALHPDFLQLCLLAKCYKTGLSILEDDIFEVDQPRDFFLYCYYGGMICIGQKHFQKALELLHNVVTAPMSSINAIAVEAFKKYILVSLIQNRQFSTSLPKYTSSAAQRNLKTLCQ
;
A
#
# COMPACT_ATOMS: atom_id res chain seq x y z
N MET A 1 29.48 -4.84 -20.46
CA MET A 1 28.80 -4.80 -19.15
C MET A 1 27.79 -3.65 -19.22
N ALA A 2 26.54 -3.88 -18.84
CA ALA A 2 25.54 -2.80 -18.85
C ALA A 2 25.91 -1.77 -17.77
N THR A 3 26.23 -0.54 -18.16
CA THR A 3 26.44 0.58 -17.24
C THR A 3 25.10 1.29 -17.02
N ALA A 4 24.94 2.04 -15.92
CA ALA A 4 23.73 2.86 -15.71
C ALA A 4 23.41 3.79 -16.89
N GLU A 5 24.41 4.39 -17.52
CA GLU A 5 24.27 5.25 -18.71
C GLU A 5 23.70 4.49 -19.91
N SER A 6 24.21 3.27 -20.15
CA SER A 6 23.70 2.40 -21.22
C SER A 6 22.25 2.00 -20.98
N LEU A 7 21.87 1.77 -19.72
CA LEU A 7 20.49 1.46 -19.33
C LEU A 7 19.56 2.66 -19.52
N VAL A 8 19.98 3.88 -19.22
CA VAL A 8 19.18 5.09 -19.48
C VAL A 8 18.85 5.22 -20.96
N ALA A 9 19.84 5.05 -21.85
CA ALA A 9 19.63 5.10 -23.30
C ALA A 9 18.66 4.01 -23.77
N GLN A 10 18.75 2.80 -23.22
CA GLN A 10 17.82 1.70 -23.51
C GLN A 10 16.40 2.01 -23.04
N ILE A 11 16.25 2.56 -21.83
CA ILE A 11 14.94 2.97 -21.29
C ILE A 11 14.30 4.02 -22.21
N GLN A 12 15.06 5.05 -22.61
CA GLN A 12 14.56 6.10 -23.49
C GLN A 12 14.14 5.56 -24.87
N GLY A 13 14.90 4.60 -25.43
CA GLY A 13 14.60 4.01 -26.73
C GLY A 13 13.41 3.03 -26.72
N LEU A 14 13.25 2.25 -25.64
CA LEU A 14 12.35 1.09 -25.62
C LEU A 14 11.02 1.32 -24.87
N SER A 15 10.78 2.52 -24.34
CA SER A 15 9.55 2.80 -23.56
C SER A 15 8.32 3.19 -24.41
N SER A 16 8.46 3.24 -25.74
CA SER A 16 7.46 3.86 -26.62
C SER A 16 6.31 2.93 -27.05
N ASN A 17 6.53 1.61 -27.11
CA ASN A 17 5.52 0.65 -27.56
C ASN A 17 5.54 -0.66 -26.75
N VAL A 18 4.47 -1.46 -26.85
CA VAL A 18 4.26 -2.65 -26.00
C VAL A 18 5.30 -3.75 -26.25
N VAL A 19 5.74 -3.94 -27.49
CA VAL A 19 6.73 -4.97 -27.84
C VAL A 19 8.09 -4.62 -27.23
N ASP A 20 8.50 -3.37 -27.39
CA ASP A 20 9.75 -2.84 -26.85
C ASP A 20 9.72 -2.79 -25.32
N LEU A 21 8.57 -2.51 -24.71
CA LEU A 21 8.38 -2.60 -23.24
C LEU A 21 8.59 -4.03 -22.72
N GLY A 22 8.17 -5.05 -23.47
CA GLY A 22 8.43 -6.44 -23.14
C GLY A 22 9.93 -6.75 -23.14
N LEU A 23 10.66 -6.29 -24.16
CA LEU A 23 12.12 -6.41 -24.23
C LEU A 23 12.80 -5.65 -23.09
N LEU A 24 12.36 -4.41 -22.83
CA LEU A 24 12.88 -3.57 -21.75
C LEU A 24 12.72 -4.25 -20.39
N SER A 25 11.57 -4.86 -20.12
CA SER A 25 11.31 -5.61 -18.88
C SER A 25 12.33 -6.75 -18.69
N ILE A 26 12.65 -7.48 -19.75
CA ILE A 26 13.67 -8.55 -19.72
C ILE A 26 15.06 -7.97 -19.44
N HIS A 27 15.43 -6.88 -20.10
CA HIS A 27 16.73 -6.23 -19.90
C HIS A 27 16.89 -5.69 -18.47
N LEU A 28 15.87 -5.02 -17.94
CA LEU A 28 15.87 -4.49 -16.58
C LEU A 28 15.95 -5.60 -15.52
N LYS A 29 15.25 -6.72 -15.72
CA LYS A 29 15.37 -7.90 -14.84
C LYS A 29 16.80 -8.45 -14.81
N LYS A 30 17.50 -8.50 -15.96
CA LYS A 30 18.90 -8.95 -16.02
C LYS A 30 19.87 -7.94 -15.38
N ALA A 31 19.52 -6.65 -15.41
CA ALA A 31 20.35 -5.58 -14.87
C ALA A 31 20.09 -5.27 -13.38
N ASP A 32 19.16 -5.98 -12.73
CA ASP A 32 18.69 -5.64 -11.37
C ASP A 32 19.82 -5.62 -10.32
N GLU A 33 20.71 -6.61 -10.36
CA GLU A 33 21.88 -6.68 -9.48
C GLU A 33 22.87 -5.54 -9.71
N VAL A 34 23.06 -5.13 -10.97
CA VAL A 34 23.92 -3.99 -11.31
C VAL A 34 23.35 -2.69 -10.76
N LEU A 35 22.03 -2.49 -10.90
CA LEU A 35 21.35 -1.31 -10.37
C LEU A 35 21.47 -1.21 -8.85
N ARG A 36 21.36 -2.33 -8.12
CA ARG A 36 21.55 -2.35 -6.66
C ARG A 36 22.97 -1.93 -6.27
N ASN A 37 23.98 -2.45 -6.97
CA ASN A 37 25.38 -2.11 -6.72
C ASN A 37 25.71 -0.63 -6.99
N GLU A 38 25.02 0.01 -7.95
CA GLU A 38 25.24 1.42 -8.30
C GLU A 38 24.24 2.39 -7.63
N SER A 39 23.45 1.92 -6.66
CA SER A 39 22.29 2.62 -6.06
C SER A 39 22.54 4.08 -5.62
N THR A 40 23.75 4.41 -5.15
CA THR A 40 24.14 5.76 -4.70
C THR A 40 24.26 6.77 -5.84
N ARG A 41 24.56 6.32 -7.06
CA ARG A 41 24.75 7.17 -8.25
C ARG A 41 23.48 7.29 -9.10
N LEU A 42 22.54 6.34 -8.95
CA LEU A 42 21.33 6.24 -9.78
C LEU A 42 20.40 7.46 -9.68
N LEU A 43 20.41 8.18 -8.55
CA LEU A 43 19.55 9.36 -8.37
C LEU A 43 19.81 10.46 -9.40
N ALA A 44 21.07 10.66 -9.83
CA ALA A 44 21.41 11.68 -10.83
C ALA A 44 20.85 11.34 -12.23
N PHE A 45 20.68 10.05 -12.53
CA PHE A 45 20.16 9.60 -13.81
C PHE A 45 18.64 9.74 -13.92
N LEU A 46 17.92 9.87 -12.80
CA LEU A 46 16.48 10.10 -12.80
C LEU A 46 16.09 11.45 -13.43
N GLU A 47 17.01 12.41 -13.48
CA GLU A 47 16.77 13.70 -14.16
C GLU A 47 16.68 13.56 -15.69
N GLN A 48 17.23 12.47 -16.24
CA GLN A 48 17.21 12.16 -17.68
C GLN A 48 15.98 11.33 -18.08
N LEU A 49 15.16 10.92 -17.11
CA LEU A 49 14.00 10.07 -17.33
C LEU A 49 12.70 10.80 -16.99
N ASP A 50 11.73 10.71 -17.89
CA ASP A 50 10.38 11.20 -17.63
C ASP A 50 9.53 10.12 -16.95
N PRO A 51 8.93 10.36 -15.77
CA PRO A 51 8.12 9.36 -15.07
C PRO A 51 6.86 8.94 -15.84
N THR A 52 6.35 9.75 -16.77
CA THR A 52 5.18 9.45 -17.61
C THR A 52 5.51 8.60 -18.82
N LEU A 53 6.70 8.77 -19.40
CA LEU A 53 7.14 8.01 -20.57
C LEU A 53 7.92 6.75 -20.18
N HIS A 54 8.77 6.85 -19.15
CA HIS A 54 9.75 5.84 -18.79
C HIS A 54 9.43 5.15 -17.45
N SER A 55 8.14 5.02 -17.10
CA SER A 55 7.70 4.58 -15.78
C SER A 55 8.33 3.27 -15.31
N LEU A 56 8.47 2.27 -16.20
CA LEU A 56 9.06 0.98 -15.87
C LEU A 56 10.54 1.11 -15.50
N GLY A 57 11.34 1.77 -16.33
CA GLY A 57 12.76 2.01 -16.06
C GLY A 57 12.98 2.87 -14.82
N TYR A 58 12.18 3.94 -14.69
CA TYR A 58 12.20 4.84 -13.53
C TYR A 58 11.93 4.07 -12.23
N LEU A 59 10.98 3.12 -12.24
CA LEU A 59 10.67 2.27 -11.09
C LEU A 59 11.86 1.42 -10.65
N TYR A 60 12.59 0.81 -11.59
CA TYR A 60 13.77 0.00 -11.27
C TYR A 60 14.87 0.84 -10.60
N PHE A 61 15.09 2.07 -11.09
CA PHE A 61 16.06 2.98 -10.49
C PHE A 61 15.62 3.41 -9.09
N LEU A 62 14.34 3.75 -8.89
CA LEU A 62 13.80 4.09 -7.57
C LEU A 62 13.88 2.94 -6.57
N GLU A 63 13.60 1.71 -7.00
CA GLU A 63 13.69 0.54 -6.13
C GLU A 63 15.11 0.35 -5.63
N ALA A 64 16.10 0.43 -6.53
CA ALA A 64 17.50 0.38 -6.16
C ALA A 64 17.91 1.56 -5.24
N CYS A 65 17.53 2.80 -5.55
CA CYS A 65 17.85 3.98 -4.74
C CYS A 65 17.24 3.94 -3.33
N THR A 66 16.15 3.21 -3.14
CA THR A 66 15.45 3.13 -1.84
C THR A 66 15.76 1.85 -1.07
N SER A 67 16.62 0.97 -1.60
CA SER A 67 16.91 -0.35 -1.01
C SER A 67 17.71 -0.32 0.29
N GLY A 68 18.62 0.66 0.43
CA GLY A 68 19.49 0.81 1.59
C GLY A 68 18.87 1.66 2.72
N PRO A 69 19.57 1.75 3.86
CA PRO A 69 19.17 2.67 4.93
C PRO A 69 19.26 4.12 4.43
N VAL A 70 18.24 4.91 4.74
CA VAL A 70 18.08 6.29 4.25
C VAL A 70 18.16 7.25 5.44
N THR A 71 19.03 8.26 5.33
CA THR A 71 19.11 9.36 6.30
C THR A 71 17.93 10.32 6.16
N ASN A 72 17.64 11.14 7.18
CA ASN A 72 16.57 12.14 7.09
C ASN A 72 16.73 13.12 5.91
N GLU A 73 17.97 13.51 5.56
CA GLU A 73 18.22 14.41 4.44
C GLU A 73 17.91 13.73 3.09
N GLN A 74 18.37 12.50 2.91
CA GLN A 74 18.08 11.71 1.71
C GLN A 74 16.58 11.41 1.59
N ALA A 75 15.90 11.11 2.71
CA ALA A 75 14.47 10.87 2.75
C ALA A 75 13.69 12.10 2.25
N ARG A 76 14.10 13.33 2.62
CA ARG A 76 13.44 14.56 2.14
C ARG A 76 13.49 14.68 0.62
N ARG A 77 14.62 14.33 0.01
CA ARG A 77 14.79 14.33 -1.46
C ARG A 77 13.98 13.21 -2.10
N LEU A 78 14.10 11.98 -1.60
CA LEU A 78 13.42 10.80 -2.12
C LEU A 78 11.90 10.94 -2.05
N VAL A 79 11.35 11.47 -0.95
CA VAL A 79 9.91 11.71 -0.80
C VAL A 79 9.37 12.61 -1.93
N LEU A 80 10.09 13.66 -2.33
CA LEU A 80 9.67 14.52 -3.44
C LEU A 80 9.69 13.77 -4.78
N ILE A 81 10.77 13.04 -5.04
CA ILE A 81 10.96 12.29 -6.29
C ILE A 81 9.91 11.18 -6.41
N VAL A 82 9.76 10.35 -5.37
CA VAL A 82 8.82 9.24 -5.35
C VAL A 82 7.37 9.74 -5.37
N SER A 83 7.05 10.82 -4.65
CA SER A 83 5.71 11.44 -4.72
C SER A 83 5.33 11.85 -6.14
N ARG A 84 6.25 12.54 -6.85
CA ARG A 84 6.06 12.89 -8.26
C ARG A 84 5.88 11.63 -9.12
N PHE A 85 6.72 10.63 -8.93
CA PHE A 85 6.63 9.37 -9.68
C PHE A 85 5.28 8.65 -9.47
N LEU A 86 4.85 8.42 -8.22
CA LEU A 86 3.58 7.76 -7.91
C LEU A 86 2.38 8.51 -8.52
N THR A 87 2.46 9.84 -8.58
CA THR A 87 1.42 10.68 -9.18
C THR A 87 1.42 10.61 -10.72
N CYS A 88 2.60 10.60 -11.36
CA CYS A 88 2.71 10.73 -12.82
C CYS A 88 2.88 9.40 -13.58
N CYS A 89 3.29 8.31 -12.92
CA CYS A 89 3.59 7.05 -13.62
C CYS A 89 2.38 6.44 -14.33
N VAL A 90 2.65 5.65 -15.37
CA VAL A 90 1.64 4.96 -16.18
C VAL A 90 1.38 3.56 -15.63
N ALA A 91 0.10 3.24 -15.43
CA ALA A 91 -0.36 1.98 -14.83
C ALA A 91 0.16 0.74 -15.60
N ASP A 92 0.05 0.73 -16.93
CA ASP A 92 0.42 -0.43 -17.75
C ASP A 92 1.90 -0.78 -17.59
N GLN A 93 2.77 0.22 -17.51
CA GLN A 93 4.21 0.01 -17.32
C GLN A 93 4.54 -0.48 -15.91
N ILE A 94 3.95 0.11 -14.86
CA ILE A 94 4.26 -0.31 -13.49
C ILE A 94 3.73 -1.72 -13.19
N ARG A 95 2.64 -2.15 -13.84
CA ARG A 95 2.06 -3.49 -13.68
C ARG A 95 2.96 -4.61 -14.22
N LEU A 96 3.90 -4.29 -15.12
CA LEU A 96 4.95 -5.22 -15.54
C LEU A 96 5.94 -5.57 -14.42
N ALA A 97 5.97 -4.78 -13.35
CA ALA A 97 6.83 -4.95 -12.18
C ALA A 97 6.13 -4.56 -10.86
N SER A 98 4.89 -5.02 -10.67
CA SER A 98 4.03 -4.68 -9.52
C SER A 98 4.71 -4.85 -8.16
N GLU A 99 5.48 -5.92 -7.95
CA GLU A 99 6.21 -6.16 -6.70
C GLU A 99 7.19 -5.03 -6.37
N LYS A 100 7.94 -4.54 -7.35
CA LYS A 100 8.86 -3.40 -7.16
C LYS A 100 8.09 -2.12 -6.86
N PHE A 101 6.96 -1.91 -7.52
CA PHE A 101 6.08 -0.76 -7.28
C PHE A 101 5.52 -0.75 -5.85
N ILE A 102 5.10 -1.92 -5.35
CA ILE A 102 4.63 -2.11 -3.97
C ILE A 102 5.75 -1.78 -2.98
N VAL A 103 6.96 -2.32 -3.21
CA VAL A 103 8.13 -2.07 -2.34
C VAL A 103 8.48 -0.59 -2.28
N VAL A 104 8.58 0.10 -3.42
CA VAL A 104 8.88 1.55 -3.47
C VAL A 104 7.79 2.35 -2.76
N SER A 105 6.52 2.01 -2.96
CA SER A 105 5.39 2.70 -2.32
C SER A 105 5.37 2.52 -0.79
N LYS A 106 5.70 1.31 -0.30
CA LYS A 106 5.82 1.03 1.14
C LYS A 106 7.00 1.77 1.76
N ARG A 107 8.16 1.78 1.11
CA ARG A 107 9.33 2.56 1.55
C ARG A 107 9.05 4.06 1.56
N PHE A 108 8.32 4.57 0.57
CA PHE A 108 7.86 5.96 0.54
C PHE A 108 6.98 6.30 1.75
N LYS A 109 6.02 5.43 2.10
CA LYS A 109 5.23 5.57 3.32
C LYS A 109 6.14 5.62 4.56
N ASP A 110 7.08 4.69 4.69
CA ASP A 110 8.00 4.66 5.83
C ASP A 110 8.84 5.95 5.92
N GLN A 111 9.27 6.50 4.78
CA GLN A 111 10.01 7.77 4.72
C GLN A 111 9.18 8.98 5.12
N VAL A 112 7.91 9.08 4.70
CA VAL A 112 7.06 10.21 5.15
C VAL A 112 6.71 10.11 6.64
N LEU A 113 6.65 8.89 7.19
CA LEU A 113 6.47 8.66 8.63
C LEU A 113 7.74 9.00 9.43
N MET A 114 8.91 8.59 8.93
CA MET A 114 10.21 8.96 9.51
C MET A 114 10.38 10.48 9.59
N LEU A 115 9.89 11.21 8.58
CA LEU A 115 9.94 12.68 8.52
C LEU A 115 8.76 13.36 9.23
N GLU A 116 7.88 12.60 9.89
CA GLU A 116 6.71 13.11 10.63
C GLU A 116 5.75 13.95 9.77
N VAL A 117 5.65 13.66 8.47
CA VAL A 117 4.80 14.38 7.51
C VAL A 117 3.83 13.44 6.77
N PRO A 118 3.02 12.63 7.46
CA PRO A 118 2.15 11.61 6.85
C PRO A 118 1.20 12.16 5.78
N ILE A 119 0.76 13.42 5.94
CA ILE A 119 -0.11 14.11 4.99
C ILE A 119 0.47 14.15 3.57
N ARG A 120 1.80 14.24 3.42
CA ARG A 120 2.46 14.28 2.11
C ARG A 120 2.39 12.95 1.37
N GLY A 121 2.14 11.84 2.07
CA GLY A 121 2.00 10.53 1.47
C GLY A 121 0.57 10.17 1.03
N VAL A 122 -0.45 10.89 1.53
CA VAL A 122 -1.86 10.53 1.30
C VAL A 122 -2.23 10.54 -0.18
N ALA A 123 -2.05 11.66 -0.88
CA ALA A 123 -2.43 11.77 -2.29
C ALA A 123 -1.57 10.88 -3.22
N PRO A 124 -0.22 10.84 -3.11
CA PRO A 124 0.58 9.97 -3.96
C PRO A 124 0.28 8.49 -3.76
N LEU A 125 0.04 8.04 -2.52
CA LEU A 125 -0.26 6.64 -2.26
C LEU A 125 -1.68 6.25 -2.69
N LEU A 126 -2.64 7.19 -2.67
CA LEU A 126 -3.95 6.98 -3.29
C LEU A 126 -3.83 6.72 -4.80
N GLU A 127 -3.03 7.52 -5.51
CA GLU A 127 -2.78 7.31 -6.93
C GLU A 127 -2.07 5.98 -7.20
N ALA A 128 -1.13 5.59 -6.33
CA ALA A 128 -0.47 4.30 -6.40
C ALA A 128 -1.47 3.13 -6.27
N VAL A 129 -2.40 3.20 -5.31
CA VAL A 129 -3.47 2.20 -5.13
C VAL A 129 -4.30 2.09 -6.41
N LYS A 130 -4.78 3.22 -6.96
CA LYS A 130 -5.60 3.24 -8.19
C LYS A 130 -4.90 2.62 -9.39
N LYS A 131 -3.59 2.89 -9.56
CA LYS A 131 -2.82 2.38 -10.70
C LYS A 131 -2.51 0.89 -10.59
N LEU A 132 -2.26 0.40 -9.38
CA LEU A 132 -1.98 -1.00 -9.12
C LEU A 132 -3.24 -1.87 -9.23
N ARG A 133 -4.40 -1.31 -8.87
CA ARG A 133 -5.69 -2.00 -8.84
C ARG A 133 -6.13 -2.43 -10.25
N SER A 134 -6.41 -3.72 -10.41
CA SER A 134 -6.94 -4.30 -11.65
C SER A 134 -8.45 -4.04 -11.83
N SER A 135 -9.23 -4.12 -10.75
CA SER A 135 -10.68 -3.90 -10.71
C SER A 135 -11.11 -3.23 -9.41
N SER A 136 -12.30 -2.61 -9.38
CA SER A 136 -12.88 -2.05 -8.14
C SER A 136 -13.14 -3.11 -7.05
N GLU A 137 -13.03 -4.39 -7.36
CA GLU A 137 -13.33 -5.46 -6.39
C GLU A 137 -12.05 -6.03 -5.75
N HIS A 138 -10.88 -5.60 -6.23
CA HIS A 138 -9.59 -6.17 -5.86
C HIS A 138 -8.84 -5.38 -4.78
N LEU A 139 -8.43 -6.07 -3.71
CA LEU A 139 -7.63 -5.52 -2.62
C LEU A 139 -6.13 -5.57 -2.93
N THR A 140 -5.58 -4.45 -3.39
CA THR A 140 -4.12 -4.29 -3.52
C THR A 140 -3.41 -4.27 -2.16
N ALA A 141 -2.14 -4.68 -2.16
CA ALA A 141 -1.24 -4.64 -1.00
C ALA A 141 -0.92 -3.22 -0.46
N LEU A 142 -1.37 -2.16 -1.13
CA LEU A 142 -1.15 -0.76 -0.73
C LEU A 142 -2.36 -0.12 -0.04
N HIS A 143 -3.55 -0.74 -0.08
CA HIS A 143 -4.73 -0.20 0.61
C HIS A 143 -4.49 -0.02 2.13
N PRO A 144 -3.92 -1.00 2.87
CA PRO A 144 -3.66 -0.83 4.29
C PRO A 144 -2.72 0.33 4.60
N ASP A 145 -1.64 0.47 3.81
CA ASP A 145 -0.65 1.53 3.97
C ASP A 145 -1.26 2.92 3.72
N PHE A 146 -2.13 3.05 2.71
CA PHE A 146 -2.88 4.28 2.44
C PHE A 146 -3.87 4.64 3.55
N LEU A 147 -4.65 3.67 4.05
CA LEU A 147 -5.57 3.89 5.16
C LEU A 147 -4.83 4.28 6.44
N GLN A 148 -3.67 3.65 6.71
CA GLN A 148 -2.81 4.01 7.82
C GLN A 148 -2.33 5.47 7.73
N LEU A 149 -1.88 5.92 6.56
CA LEU A 149 -1.50 7.33 6.35
C LEU A 149 -2.69 8.27 6.57
N CYS A 150 -3.88 7.92 6.08
CA CYS A 150 -5.08 8.72 6.29
C CYS A 150 -5.42 8.84 7.79
N LEU A 151 -5.27 7.77 8.56
CA LEU A 151 -5.48 7.79 10.01
C LEU A 151 -4.49 8.73 10.71
N LEU A 152 -3.20 8.59 10.40
CA LEU A 152 -2.13 9.38 11.02
C LEU A 152 -2.18 10.86 10.64
N ALA A 153 -2.55 11.15 9.39
CA ALA A 153 -2.75 12.51 8.88
C ALA A 153 -4.12 13.11 9.24
N LYS A 154 -5.02 12.33 9.88
CA LYS A 154 -6.42 12.68 10.15
C LYS A 154 -7.23 13.06 8.89
N CYS A 155 -6.85 12.50 7.73
CA CYS A 155 -7.55 12.70 6.45
C CYS A 155 -8.64 11.66 6.23
N TYR A 156 -9.61 11.58 7.14
CA TYR A 156 -10.64 10.54 7.11
C TYR A 156 -11.55 10.61 5.87
N LYS A 157 -11.79 11.82 5.33
CA LYS A 157 -12.60 11.98 4.11
C LYS A 157 -11.94 11.32 2.90
N THR A 158 -10.63 11.50 2.74
CA THR A 158 -9.86 10.86 1.68
C THR A 158 -9.74 9.35 1.91
N GLY A 159 -9.58 8.91 3.16
CA GLY A 159 -9.58 7.48 3.48
C GLY A 159 -10.92 6.81 3.19
N LEU A 160 -12.04 7.52 3.34
CA LEU A 160 -13.38 6.97 3.10
C LEU A 160 -13.64 6.66 1.62
N SER A 161 -13.05 7.43 0.68
CA SER A 161 -13.37 7.28 -0.75
C SER A 161 -12.98 5.92 -1.35
N ILE A 162 -12.10 5.16 -0.69
CA ILE A 162 -11.74 3.80 -1.13
C ILE A 162 -12.56 2.71 -0.43
N LEU A 163 -13.30 3.07 0.62
CA LEU A 163 -14.15 2.16 1.39
C LEU A 163 -15.59 2.11 0.85
N GLU A 164 -15.88 2.91 -0.18
CA GLU A 164 -17.16 2.96 -0.90
C GLU A 164 -17.33 1.74 -1.82
N ASP A 165 -16.23 1.21 -2.36
CA ASP A 165 -16.23 0.01 -3.17
C ASP A 165 -16.27 -1.26 -2.31
N ASP A 166 -17.03 -2.26 -2.76
CA ASP A 166 -17.00 -3.58 -2.15
C ASP A 166 -15.83 -4.41 -2.69
N ILE A 167 -15.09 -5.01 -1.78
CA ILE A 167 -13.89 -5.80 -2.08
C ILE A 167 -14.23 -7.30 -1.96
N PHE A 168 -13.98 -8.05 -3.04
CA PHE A 168 -14.24 -9.49 -3.11
C PHE A 168 -12.97 -10.31 -3.37
N GLU A 169 -11.95 -9.73 -4.00
CA GLU A 169 -10.68 -10.41 -4.29
C GLU A 169 -9.58 -9.96 -3.32
N VAL A 170 -8.94 -10.93 -2.66
CA VAL A 170 -7.92 -10.69 -1.65
C VAL A 170 -6.79 -11.70 -1.82
N ASP A 171 -5.57 -11.21 -2.05
CA ASP A 171 -4.39 -12.06 -2.19
C ASP A 171 -3.76 -12.44 -0.84
N GLN A 172 -3.70 -11.47 0.08
CA GLN A 172 -2.99 -11.62 1.34
C GLN A 172 -3.94 -11.42 2.53
N PRO A 173 -4.14 -12.44 3.39
CA PRO A 173 -5.03 -12.32 4.54
C PRO A 173 -4.67 -11.11 5.40
N ARG A 174 -3.39 -10.91 5.71
CA ARG A 174 -2.93 -9.79 6.55
C ARG A 174 -3.37 -8.42 6.01
N ASP A 175 -3.35 -8.23 4.70
CA ASP A 175 -3.75 -6.98 4.08
C ASP A 175 -5.26 -6.75 4.23
N PHE A 176 -6.08 -7.80 4.13
CA PHE A 176 -7.51 -7.72 4.44
C PHE A 176 -7.79 -7.38 5.91
N PHE A 177 -7.10 -8.03 6.86
CA PHE A 177 -7.24 -7.70 8.28
C PHE A 177 -6.95 -6.22 8.55
N LEU A 178 -5.85 -5.69 7.99
CA LEU A 178 -5.47 -4.29 8.17
C LEU A 178 -6.39 -3.32 7.42
N TYR A 179 -6.81 -3.65 6.20
CA TYR A 179 -7.77 -2.87 5.42
C TYR A 179 -9.07 -2.66 6.20
N CYS A 180 -9.68 -3.76 6.65
CA CYS A 180 -10.92 -3.72 7.42
C CYS A 180 -10.72 -3.02 8.78
N TYR A 181 -9.61 -3.27 9.49
CA TYR A 181 -9.35 -2.62 10.77
C TYR A 181 -9.16 -1.09 10.64
N TYR A 182 -8.28 -0.64 9.74
CA TYR A 182 -8.03 0.78 9.53
C TYR A 182 -9.23 1.48 8.89
N GLY A 183 -9.92 0.83 7.95
CA GLY A 183 -11.15 1.33 7.37
C GLY A 183 -12.25 1.49 8.43
N GLY A 184 -12.40 0.51 9.33
CA GLY A 184 -13.30 0.62 10.48
C GLY A 184 -12.99 1.82 11.35
N MET A 185 -11.71 2.08 11.66
CA MET A 185 -11.28 3.26 12.42
C MET A 185 -11.59 4.58 11.69
N ILE A 186 -11.41 4.65 10.37
CA ILE A 186 -11.78 5.83 9.57
C ILE A 186 -13.29 6.06 9.63
N CYS A 187 -14.09 5.00 9.44
CA CYS A 187 -15.55 5.07 9.54
C CYS A 187 -16.00 5.51 10.94
N ILE A 188 -15.38 5.03 12.01
CA ILE A 188 -15.64 5.51 13.39
C ILE A 188 -15.35 7.01 13.50
N GLY A 189 -14.20 7.47 13.00
CA GLY A 189 -13.82 8.88 13.02
C GLY A 189 -14.82 9.79 12.30
N GLN A 190 -15.47 9.27 11.26
CA GLN A 190 -16.52 9.95 10.48
C GLN A 190 -17.95 9.67 11.00
N LYS A 191 -18.10 8.92 12.10
CA LYS A 191 -19.39 8.48 12.67
C LYS A 191 -20.24 7.62 11.71
N HIS A 192 -19.62 6.99 10.71
CA HIS A 192 -20.25 5.96 9.87
C HIS A 192 -20.24 4.61 10.60
N PHE A 193 -20.95 4.53 11.73
CA PHE A 193 -20.88 3.39 12.64
C PHE A 193 -21.36 2.08 12.02
N GLN A 194 -22.34 2.13 11.11
CA GLN A 194 -22.84 0.94 10.41
C GLN A 194 -21.74 0.27 9.56
N LYS A 195 -21.11 1.04 8.65
CA LYS A 195 -19.97 0.54 7.85
C LYS A 195 -18.77 0.16 8.73
N ALA A 196 -18.55 0.88 9.84
CA ALA A 196 -17.51 0.51 10.80
C ALA A 196 -17.77 -0.87 11.42
N LEU A 197 -19.01 -1.17 11.81
CA LEU A 197 -19.39 -2.49 12.33
C LEU A 197 -19.16 -3.58 11.29
N GLU A 198 -19.56 -3.36 10.04
CA GLU A 198 -19.33 -4.31 8.95
C GLU A 198 -17.84 -4.61 8.75
N LEU A 199 -17.01 -3.58 8.67
CA LEU A 199 -15.57 -3.75 8.49
C LEU A 199 -14.93 -4.45 9.69
N LEU A 200 -15.26 -4.06 10.93
CA LEU A 200 -14.71 -4.70 12.13
C LEU A 200 -15.21 -6.14 12.29
N HIS A 201 -16.46 -6.41 11.94
CA HIS A 201 -17.03 -7.76 11.91
C HIS A 201 -16.28 -8.65 10.92
N ASN A 202 -15.98 -8.14 9.74
CA ASN A 202 -15.19 -8.86 8.74
C ASN A 202 -13.82 -9.28 9.27
N VAL A 203 -13.15 -8.46 10.08
CA VAL A 203 -11.88 -8.84 10.76
C VAL A 203 -12.11 -10.00 11.74
N VAL A 204 -13.17 -9.92 12.54
CA VAL A 204 -13.48 -10.89 13.60
C VAL A 204 -13.89 -12.24 13.03
N THR A 205 -14.58 -12.25 11.89
CA THR A 205 -15.08 -13.48 11.25
C THR A 205 -14.14 -14.04 10.19
N ALA A 206 -13.10 -13.31 9.80
CA ALA A 206 -12.13 -13.78 8.82
C ALA A 206 -11.50 -15.12 9.24
N PRO A 207 -11.25 -16.05 8.29
CA PRO A 207 -10.54 -17.29 8.59
C PRO A 207 -9.16 -17.00 9.18
N MET A 208 -8.86 -17.62 10.33
CA MET A 208 -7.56 -17.52 10.98
C MET A 208 -7.24 -18.83 11.74
N SER A 209 -6.00 -19.29 11.64
CA SER A 209 -5.50 -20.49 12.34
C SER A 209 -5.06 -20.18 13.76
N SER A 210 -4.50 -19.00 13.98
CA SER A 210 -4.10 -18.46 15.28
C SER A 210 -4.67 -17.06 15.47
N ILE A 211 -4.83 -16.65 16.74
CA ILE A 211 -5.28 -15.30 17.04
C ILE A 211 -4.17 -14.29 16.72
N ASN A 212 -4.54 -13.15 16.15
CA ASN A 212 -3.60 -12.06 15.87
C ASN A 212 -4.03 -10.77 16.58
N ALA A 213 -3.08 -9.87 16.85
CA ALA A 213 -3.32 -8.64 17.60
C ALA A 213 -4.32 -7.70 16.89
N ILE A 214 -4.37 -7.73 15.55
CA ILE A 214 -5.30 -6.92 14.75
C ILE A 214 -6.75 -7.33 15.07
N ALA A 215 -7.03 -8.64 15.12
CA ALA A 215 -8.35 -9.17 15.44
C ALA A 215 -8.78 -8.85 16.87
N VAL A 216 -7.85 -8.92 17.84
CA VAL A 216 -8.11 -8.52 19.25
C VAL A 216 -8.50 -7.04 19.31
N GLU A 217 -7.72 -6.17 18.69
CA GLU A 217 -7.98 -4.72 18.70
C GLU A 217 -9.22 -4.34 17.89
N ALA A 218 -9.52 -5.07 16.81
CA ALA A 218 -10.76 -4.92 16.05
C ALA A 218 -11.97 -5.34 16.88
N PHE A 219 -11.89 -6.46 17.60
CA PHE A 219 -13.00 -6.97 18.43
C PHE A 219 -13.34 -6.02 19.58
N LYS A 220 -12.34 -5.45 20.27
CA LYS A 220 -12.56 -4.41 21.29
C LYS A 220 -13.34 -3.22 20.70
N LYS A 221 -12.95 -2.75 19.51
CA LYS A 221 -13.65 -1.65 18.83
C LYS A 221 -15.03 -2.06 18.35
N TYR A 222 -15.21 -3.29 17.90
CA TYR A 222 -16.51 -3.82 17.49
C TYR A 222 -17.52 -3.80 18.65
N ILE A 223 -17.10 -4.22 19.85
CA ILE A 223 -17.92 -4.14 21.07
C ILE A 223 -18.34 -2.68 21.32
N LEU A 224 -17.38 -1.76 21.34
CA LEU A 224 -17.64 -0.34 21.62
C LEU A 224 -18.60 0.28 20.60
N VAL A 225 -18.36 0.06 19.31
CA VAL A 225 -19.23 0.60 18.25
C VAL A 225 -20.62 -0.03 18.31
N SER A 226 -20.73 -1.32 18.65
CA SER A 226 -22.04 -1.98 18.80
C SER A 226 -22.84 -1.35 19.93
N LEU A 227 -22.20 -1.03 21.05
CA LEU A 227 -22.85 -0.33 22.17
C LEU A 227 -23.28 1.10 21.79
N ILE A 228 -22.49 1.79 20.96
CA ILE A 228 -22.83 3.14 20.47
C ILE A 228 -24.03 3.09 19.52
N GLN A 229 -23.97 2.24 18.49
CA GLN A 229 -24.94 2.20 17.39
C GLN A 229 -26.22 1.44 17.78
N ASN A 230 -26.07 0.27 18.38
CA ASN A 230 -27.19 -0.64 18.65
C ASN A 230 -27.68 -0.58 20.10
N ARG A 231 -26.98 0.15 21.00
CA ARG A 231 -27.25 0.20 22.45
C ARG A 231 -27.15 -1.14 23.18
N GLN A 232 -26.69 -2.18 22.48
CA GLN A 232 -26.53 -3.52 22.99
C GLN A 232 -25.37 -4.21 22.28
N PHE A 233 -24.79 -5.21 22.94
CA PHE A 233 -23.79 -6.08 22.35
C PHE A 233 -24.11 -7.52 22.71
N SER A 234 -24.23 -8.38 21.69
CA SER A 234 -24.29 -9.82 21.92
C SER A 234 -22.87 -10.35 21.99
N THR A 235 -22.56 -11.04 23.09
CA THR A 235 -21.27 -11.73 23.21
C THR A 235 -21.19 -12.94 22.28
N SER A 236 -22.28 -13.41 21.67
CA SER A 236 -22.21 -14.53 20.74
C SER A 236 -21.64 -14.11 19.38
N LEU A 237 -20.48 -14.67 19.03
CA LEU A 237 -19.93 -14.58 17.69
C LEU A 237 -20.72 -15.52 16.74
N PRO A 238 -20.84 -15.18 15.45
CA PRO A 238 -21.48 -16.08 14.49
C PRO A 238 -20.84 -17.46 14.46
N LYS A 239 -21.63 -18.50 14.15
CA LYS A 239 -21.17 -19.90 14.13
C LYS A 239 -20.04 -20.15 13.14
N TYR A 240 -19.99 -19.39 12.05
CA TYR A 240 -18.96 -19.48 11.00
C TYR A 240 -17.64 -18.78 11.38
N THR A 241 -17.58 -18.11 12.53
CA THR A 241 -16.34 -17.53 13.04
C THR A 241 -15.32 -18.63 13.35
N SER A 242 -14.04 -18.38 13.09
CA SER A 242 -12.99 -19.37 13.34
C SER A 242 -12.96 -19.85 14.80
N SER A 243 -12.56 -21.11 15.00
CA SER A 243 -12.44 -21.69 16.36
C SER A 243 -11.41 -20.93 17.22
N ALA A 244 -10.34 -20.44 16.61
CA ALA A 244 -9.35 -19.59 17.25
C ALA A 244 -9.99 -18.29 17.79
N ALA A 245 -10.79 -17.60 16.97
CA ALA A 245 -11.49 -16.39 17.40
C ALA A 245 -12.53 -16.69 18.49
N GLN A 246 -13.36 -17.72 18.33
CA GLN A 246 -14.39 -18.10 19.31
C GLN A 246 -13.81 -18.41 20.70
N ARG A 247 -12.65 -19.09 20.75
CA ARG A 247 -11.99 -19.47 22.01
C ARG A 247 -11.27 -18.32 22.70
N ASN A 248 -10.64 -17.43 21.92
CA ASN A 248 -9.67 -16.48 22.47
C ASN A 248 -10.19 -15.04 22.56
N LEU A 249 -10.98 -14.55 21.59
CA LEU A 249 -11.33 -13.12 21.52
C LEU A 249 -12.09 -12.62 22.74
N LYS A 250 -13.01 -13.43 23.28
CA LYS A 250 -13.73 -13.09 24.50
C LYS A 250 -12.78 -12.94 25.68
N THR A 251 -11.94 -13.94 25.92
CA THR A 251 -11.01 -13.98 27.04
C THR A 251 -9.99 -12.84 26.99
N LEU A 252 -9.51 -12.51 25.80
CA LEU A 252 -8.49 -11.48 25.59
C LEU A 252 -9.05 -10.04 25.60
N CYS A 253 -10.37 -9.88 25.55
CA CYS A 253 -11.03 -8.57 25.48
C CYS A 253 -12.03 -8.33 26.62
N GLN A 254 -11.90 -9.08 27.72
CA GLN A 254 -12.56 -8.80 28.99
C GLN A 254 -11.95 -7.56 29.67
#